data_AF-A0A972XNG5-F1
#
_entry.id   AF-A0A972XNG5-F1
#
_cell.length_a   1.000
_cell.length_b   1.000
_cell.length_c   1.000
_cell.angle_alpha   90.00
_cell.angle_beta   90.00
_cell.angle_gamma   90.00
#
_symmetry.space_group_name_H-M   'P 1'
#
loop_
_entity.id
_entity.type
_entity.pdbx_description
1 polymer ?
#
loop_
_entity_poly.entity_id
_entity_poly.type
_entity_poly.pdbx_seq_one_letter_code
_entity_poly.pdbx_strand_id
1 'polypeptide(L)' 'MKSKSTFFIILMSFFTFIMQAQEIANPYGLTTQVKTKYGTLEGTFDTRTKIASFKGVPFALPPVG' A
#
# COMPACT_ATOMS: atom_id res chain seq x y z
N MET A 1 -16.39 1.11 -39.83
CA MET A 1 -15.61 0.29 -38.87
C MET A 1 -14.51 1.06 -38.12
N LYS A 2 -13.98 2.18 -38.62
CA LYS A 2 -12.85 2.88 -37.99
C LYS A 2 -13.20 3.61 -36.68
N SER A 3 -14.37 4.26 -36.55
CA SER A 3 -14.68 5.06 -35.35
C SER A 3 -14.94 4.24 -34.08
N LYS A 4 -15.45 3.01 -34.20
CA LYS A 4 -15.66 2.12 -33.04
C LYS A 4 -14.33 1.67 -32.41
N SER A 5 -13.32 1.44 -33.25
CA SER A 5 -11.96 1.10 -32.79
C SER A 5 -11.28 2.30 -32.13
N THR A 6 -11.40 3.49 -32.72
CA THR A 6 -10.87 4.72 -32.11
C THR A 6 -11.51 5.03 -30.75
N PHE A 7 -12.83 4.85 -30.62
CA PHE A 7 -13.52 5.00 -29.34
C PHE A 7 -13.01 4.01 -28.28
N PHE A 8 -12.78 2.76 -28.66
CA PHE A 8 -12.29 1.73 -27.76
C PHE A 8 -10.86 2.00 -27.27
N ILE A 9 -9.99 2.53 -28.14
CA ILE A 9 -8.62 2.94 -27.78
C ILE A 9 -8.65 4.11 -26.80
N ILE A 10 -9.51 5.12 -27.04
CA ILE A 10 -9.68 6.25 -26.12
C ILE A 10 -10.19 5.74 -24.75
N LEU A 11 -11.18 4.86 -24.73
CA LEU A 11 -11.70 4.28 -23.49
C LEU A 11 -10.64 3.49 -22.71
N MET A 12 -9.81 2.68 -23.38
CA MET A 12 -8.69 1.96 -22.75
C MET A 12 -7.62 2.91 -22.20
N SER A 13 -7.35 4.03 -22.88
CA SER A 13 -6.40 5.04 -22.39
C SER A 13 -6.87 5.78 -21.13
N PHE A 14 -8.18 5.88 -20.89
CA PHE A 14 -8.70 6.43 -19.63
C PHE A 14 -8.55 5.45 -18.45
N PHE A 15 -8.55 4.14 -18.69
CA PHE A 15 -8.38 3.13 -17.63
C PHE A 15 -6.98 3.13 -17.02
N THR A 16 -5.93 3.47 -17.78
CA THR A 16 -4.55 3.48 -17.28
C THR A 16 -4.27 4.62 -16.30
N PHE A 17 -5.00 5.73 -16.38
CA PHE A 17 -4.87 6.85 -15.43
C PHE A 17 -5.44 6.53 -14.04
N ILE A 18 -6.40 5.60 -13.93
CA ILE A 18 -7.02 5.24 -12.65
C ILE A 18 -6.09 4.34 -11.82
N MET A 19 -5.23 3.55 -12.46
CA MET A 19 -4.33 2.60 -11.76
C MET A 19 -3.18 3.28 -11.00
N GLN A 20 -2.86 4.54 -11.29
CA GLN A 20 -1.84 5.29 -10.53
C GLN A 20 -2.38 5.92 -9.23
N ALA A 21 -3.68 5.84 -8.95
CA ALA A 21 -4.32 6.53 -7.82
C ALA A 21 -4.36 5.71 -6.52
N GLN A 22 -3.71 4.55 -6.44
CA GLN A 22 -3.80 3.67 -5.27
C GLN A 22 -2.43 3.21 -4.76
N GLU A 23 -1.55 4.16 -4.45
CA GLU A 23 -0.73 3.97 -3.26
C GLU A 23 -1.29 4.88 -2.17
N ILE A 24 -1.71 4.28 -1.05
CA ILE A 24 -1.85 5.01 0.21
C ILE A 24 -0.43 5.31 0.70
N ALA A 25 0.34 6.04 -0.10
CA ALA A 25 1.61 6.61 0.31
C ALA A 25 1.24 7.74 1.26
N ASN A 26 1.51 7.57 2.56
CA ASN A 26 1.38 8.71 3.45
C ASN A 26 2.28 9.84 2.90
N PRO A 27 1.91 11.12 3.10
CA PRO A 27 2.63 12.25 2.49
C PRO A 27 4.08 12.38 2.98
N TYR A 28 4.50 11.55 3.93
CA TYR A 28 5.85 11.50 4.49
C TYR A 28 6.68 10.33 3.93
N GLY A 29 6.13 9.52 3.01
CA GLY A 29 6.81 8.37 2.43
C GLY A 29 7.11 7.25 3.43
N LEU A 30 6.49 7.25 4.61
CA LEU A 30 6.69 6.21 5.61
C LEU A 30 5.79 5.02 5.29
N THR A 31 6.34 3.81 5.30
CA THR A 31 5.53 2.61 5.06
C THR A 31 4.83 2.15 6.33
N THR A 32 3.57 1.73 6.23
CA THR A 32 2.87 0.99 7.29
C THR A 32 3.13 -0.52 7.22
N GLN A 33 3.81 -1.01 6.19
CA GLN A 33 4.22 -2.40 6.08
C GLN A 33 5.74 -2.54 6.05
N VAL A 34 6.28 -3.40 6.91
CA VAL A 34 7.72 -3.67 6.96
C VAL A 34 7.99 -5.18 6.91
N LYS A 35 8.91 -5.59 6.03
CA LYS A 35 9.36 -6.97 5.95
C LYS A 35 10.46 -7.22 6.96
N THR A 36 10.27 -8.22 7.81
CA THR A 36 11.26 -8.70 8.78
C THR A 36 11.82 -10.06 8.34
N LYS A 37 12.79 -10.58 9.11
CA LYS A 37 13.27 -11.96 8.92
C LYS A 37 12.16 -13.01 9.10
N TYR A 38 11.13 -12.72 9.89
CA TYR A 38 10.10 -13.68 10.31
C TYR A 38 8.73 -13.46 9.63
N GLY A 39 8.63 -12.50 8.71
CA GLY A 39 7.38 -12.17 8.02
C GLY A 39 7.17 -10.67 7.86
N THR A 40 6.02 -10.28 7.33
CA THR A 40 5.63 -8.88 7.17
C THR A 40 4.84 -8.41 8.39
N LEU A 41 5.20 -7.25 8.92
CA LEU A 41 4.44 -6.56 9.96
C LEU A 41 3.60 -5.44 9.34
N GLU A 42 2.40 -5.26 9.88
CA GLU A 42 1.53 -4.13 9.60
C GLU A 42 1.49 -3.20 10.82
N GLY A 43 1.68 -1.92 10.58
CA GLY A 43 1.71 -0.87 11.57
C GLY A 43 0.66 0.19 11.31
N THR A 44 0.65 1.19 12.18
CA THR A 44 -0.27 2.34 12.09
C THR A 44 0.54 3.61 11.85
N PHE A 45 0.00 4.53 11.05
CA PHE A 45 0.62 5.82 10.82
C PHE A 45 -0.23 6.93 11.45
N ASP A 46 0.38 7.69 12.37
CA ASP A 46 -0.24 8.89 12.94
C ASP A 46 0.19 10.12 12.14
N THR A 47 -0.77 10.78 11.48
CA THR A 47 -0.53 11.96 10.63
C THR A 47 -0.19 13.22 11.42
N ARG A 48 -0.59 13.30 12.69
CA ARG A 48 -0.33 14.45 13.57
C ARG A 48 1.09 14.39 14.12
N THR A 49 1.50 13.22 14.60
CA THR A 49 2.86 13.02 15.14
C THR A 49 3.88 12.66 14.06
N LYS A 50 3.40 12.23 12.88
CA LYS A 50 4.20 11.75 11.75
C LYS A 50 5.01 10.51 12.09
N ILE A 51 4.48 9.66 12.97
CA ILE A 51 5.14 8.45 13.46
C ILE A 51 4.43 7.21 12.91
N ALA A 52 5.20 6.29 12.34
CA ALA A 52 4.76 4.93 12.06
C ALA A 52 5.05 4.04 13.28
N SER A 53 4.03 3.37 13.80
CA SER A 53 4.10 2.55 15.01
C SER A 53 3.73 1.09 14.73
N PHE A 54 4.59 0.18 15.17
CA PHE A 54 4.39 -1.27 15.11
C PHE A 54 4.37 -1.82 16.53
N LYS A 55 3.24 -2.36 16.97
CA LYS A 55 3.02 -2.81 18.35
C LYS A 55 2.82 -4.31 18.40
N GLY A 56 3.25 -4.94 19.50
CA GLY A 56 3.07 -6.38 19.71
C GLY A 56 3.93 -7.25 18.78
N VAL A 57 5.08 -6.76 18.34
CA VAL A 57 5.98 -7.50 17.45
C VAL A 57 6.53 -8.73 18.20
N PRO A 58 6.23 -9.96 17.75
CA PRO A 58 6.75 -11.16 18.39
C PRO A 58 8.26 -11.27 18.15
N PHE A 59 9.01 -11.52 19.21
CA PHE A 59 10.47 -11.72 19.17
C PHE A 59 10.90 -13.08 19.71
N ALA A 60 9.96 -13.82 20.30
CA ALA A 60 10.18 -15.14 20.87
C ALA A 60 8.86 -15.94 20.80
N LEU A 61 8.97 -17.24 21.00
CA LEU A 61 7.81 -18.07 21.26
C LEU A 61 7.18 -17.65 22.60
N PRO A 62 5.84 -17.70 22.74
CA PRO A 62 5.20 -17.56 24.04
C PRO A 62 5.81 -18.57 25.02
N PRO A 63 6.22 -18.16 26.24
CA PRO A 63 6.81 -19.05 27.23
C PRO A 63 5.71 -19.86 27.91
N VAL A 64 5.05 -20.70 27.12
CA VAL A 64 4.05 -21.65 27.61
C VAL A 64 4.77 -22.94 28.02
N GLY A 65 4.32 -23.51 29.14
CA GLY A 65 4.90 -24.71 29.74
C GLY A 65 4.72 -25.97 28.91
#